data_AF-A0A023GPB4-F1
#
_entry.id   AF-A0A023GPB4-F1
#
_cell.length_a   1.000
_cell.length_b   1.000
_cell.length_c   1.000
_cell.angle_alpha   90.00
_cell.angle_beta   90.00
_cell.angle_gamma   90.00
#
_symmetry.space_group_name_H-M   'P 1'
#
loop_
_entity.id
_entity.type
_entity.pdbx_description
1 polymer ?
#
loop_
_entity_poly.entity_id
_entity_poly.type
_entity_poly.pdbx_seq_one_letter_code
_entity_poly.pdbx_strand_id
1 'polypeptide(L)'
;MRLLGLLLLAAAASSFEVGKEYVYRYKGTMQVFSPEQRDQSAGMAFRSKVIVQPKADHTHFKIADFESDTFNSDDINIERHEFNYASNEHLVGALEHPFAGKFDEGKIEEIEIGKSEPLWVKNLKKGILSLFQVDLVKGRHEHHDDKEYHVKEDSLHGACDTLYIVHKEEQNHIALSKVKNLEKCDNARVAVFGRMKGERCDMCEDHEAHPQYATTDVYYELEGTAQQYVIHHASEESSHLFKPHGNAKKIIIIINRTLDLDEQHDAAFHTPLPEDAVKEHSLQQEFAQSDHLKDLEELKHPNPIYTAYGIHSNKEKFVEVLKQLAQLEFTDDDIGDIEHKPSGASLFLALVQAFSSFSYEDINDVYQHHVLAAPADIKASIGHIFLDLLSATGMNPHILFGLNLIKNEEVSKSDADNFYSKIQLNLKEVSSPMVHAISDSCKSEAVKKHHEVWSTCKLAASAVAGGKGCRHAPNDQEDDHGTCSPDNVSHFFNYSVTPSDTHEDRDYEITVYLRAAGNLATRKAIHYLERFICPKGHAKEHHRMSALWALKQAST
;
A
#
# COMPACT_ATOMS: atom_id res chain seq x y z
N MET A 1 -56.86 10.98 -35.37
CA MET A 1 -55.46 10.60 -35.10
C MET A 1 -54.89 11.58 -34.08
N ARG A 2 -54.85 11.21 -32.80
CA ARG A 2 -54.14 11.95 -31.74
C ARG A 2 -52.91 11.13 -31.40
N LEU A 3 -51.73 11.65 -31.71
CA LEU A 3 -50.44 11.10 -31.30
C LEU A 3 -50.23 11.42 -29.83
N LEU A 4 -50.27 10.40 -28.98
CA LEU A 4 -49.68 10.45 -27.65
C LEU A 4 -48.17 10.35 -27.81
N GLY A 5 -47.44 11.41 -27.48
CA GLY A 5 -46.01 11.33 -27.20
C GLY A 5 -45.84 10.83 -25.77
N LEU A 6 -45.29 9.62 -25.60
CA LEU A 6 -44.76 9.16 -24.32
C LEU A 6 -43.43 9.88 -24.07
N LEU A 7 -43.42 10.78 -23.09
CA LEU A 7 -42.20 11.24 -22.43
C LEU A 7 -41.83 10.18 -21.39
N LEU A 8 -40.80 9.40 -21.68
CA LEU A 8 -40.07 8.60 -20.70
C LEU A 8 -39.29 9.55 -19.80
N LEU A 9 -39.87 9.90 -18.65
CA LEU A 9 -39.12 10.46 -17.53
C LEU A 9 -38.34 9.31 -16.90
N ALA A 10 -37.05 9.22 -17.23
CA ALA A 10 -36.12 8.47 -16.40
C ALA A 10 -36.09 9.16 -15.03
N ALA A 11 -36.48 8.44 -13.99
CA ALA A 11 -36.45 8.92 -12.62
C ALA A 11 -34.98 9.00 -12.17
N ALA A 12 -34.30 10.11 -12.49
CA ALA A 12 -33.02 10.42 -11.89
C ALA A 12 -33.29 10.80 -10.44
N ALA A 13 -32.94 9.92 -9.50
CA ALA A 13 -33.24 10.16 -8.09
C ALA A 13 -32.19 11.04 -7.38
N SER A 14 -32.08 12.27 -7.88
CA SER A 14 -31.43 13.40 -7.23
C SER A 14 -32.10 14.69 -7.72
N SER A 15 -32.39 15.66 -6.85
CA SER A 15 -33.03 16.94 -7.23
C SER A 15 -32.04 17.93 -7.87
N PHE A 16 -30.85 17.45 -8.22
CA PHE A 16 -29.86 18.15 -9.00
C PHE A 16 -30.43 18.48 -10.39
N GLU A 17 -30.79 19.74 -10.60
CA GLU A 17 -31.42 20.19 -11.83
C GLU A 17 -30.40 20.37 -12.95
N VAL A 18 -30.71 19.79 -14.12
CA VAL A 18 -29.89 19.98 -15.32
C VAL A 18 -29.85 21.46 -15.70
N GLY A 19 -28.63 21.99 -15.86
CA GLY A 19 -28.40 23.40 -16.18
C GLY A 19 -28.23 24.31 -14.95
N LYS A 20 -28.36 23.77 -13.73
CA LYS A 20 -27.94 24.44 -12.50
C LYS A 20 -26.49 24.13 -12.16
N GLU A 21 -25.93 24.98 -11.30
CA GLU A 21 -24.65 24.80 -10.65
C GLU A 21 -24.83 24.93 -9.13
N TYR A 22 -24.22 23.99 -8.41
CA TYR A 22 -24.22 23.93 -6.95
C TYR A 22 -22.78 24.03 -6.47
N VAL A 23 -22.48 25.04 -5.67
CA VAL A 23 -21.13 25.31 -5.17
C VAL A 23 -21.08 24.92 -3.71
N TYR A 24 -20.26 23.92 -3.42
CA TYR A 24 -20.03 23.43 -2.07
C TYR A 24 -18.73 23.96 -1.51
N ARG A 25 -18.74 24.34 -0.24
CA ARG A 25 -17.54 24.51 0.57
C ARG A 25 -17.10 23.15 1.10
N TYR A 26 -15.88 22.75 0.80
CA TYR A 26 -15.31 21.48 1.22
C TYR A 26 -14.07 21.71 2.06
N LYS A 27 -14.04 21.16 3.28
CA LYS A 27 -12.91 21.32 4.20
C LYS A 27 -12.66 20.02 4.95
N GLY A 28 -11.46 19.85 5.46
CA GLY A 28 -11.18 18.71 6.31
C GLY A 28 -9.82 18.74 6.98
N THR A 29 -9.63 17.83 7.92
CA THR A 29 -8.40 17.60 8.66
C THR A 29 -8.08 16.11 8.67
N MET A 30 -6.79 15.78 8.61
CA MET A 30 -6.26 14.46 8.88
C MET A 30 -5.24 14.61 10.01
N GLN A 31 -5.46 13.90 11.11
CA GLN A 31 -4.59 13.93 12.29
C GLN A 31 -4.07 12.52 12.58
N VAL A 32 -2.76 12.39 12.74
CA VAL A 32 -2.07 11.16 13.14
C VAL A 32 -1.45 11.39 14.51
N PHE A 33 -1.75 10.52 15.46
CA PHE A 33 -1.20 10.62 16.82
C PHE A 33 -1.08 9.25 17.49
N SER A 34 -0.24 9.21 18.52
CA SER A 34 -0.15 8.06 19.43
C SER A 34 -0.91 8.39 20.71
N PRO A 35 -1.83 7.52 21.18
CA PRO A 35 -2.47 7.71 22.49
C PRO A 35 -1.51 7.74 23.67
N GLU A 36 -0.27 7.27 23.49
CA GLU A 36 0.80 7.35 24.50
C GLU A 36 1.47 8.74 24.54
N GLN A 37 1.39 9.50 23.45
CA GLN A 37 1.92 10.86 23.31
C GLN A 37 0.77 11.76 22.83
N ARG A 38 -0.25 11.92 23.68
CA ARG A 38 -1.53 12.54 23.29
C ARG A 38 -1.39 13.95 22.72
N ASP A 39 -0.43 14.70 23.21
CA ASP A 39 -0.26 16.10 22.85
C ASP A 39 0.50 16.22 21.51
N GLN A 40 1.33 15.22 21.17
CA GLN A 40 2.04 15.18 19.90
C GLN A 40 1.17 14.61 18.78
N SER A 41 0.93 15.42 17.75
CA SER A 41 0.28 14.97 16.53
C SER A 41 0.83 15.65 15.30
N ALA A 42 0.74 14.93 14.18
CA ALA A 42 1.09 15.44 12.87
C ALA A 42 -0.07 15.21 11.90
N GLY A 43 -0.14 16.02 10.86
CA GLY A 43 -1.27 15.92 9.96
C GLY A 43 -1.35 17.07 8.96
N MET A 44 -2.52 17.21 8.37
CA MET A 44 -2.83 18.29 7.45
C MET A 44 -4.27 18.76 7.58
N ALA A 45 -4.50 20.00 7.20
CA ALA A 45 -5.82 20.58 7.00
C ALA A 45 -5.94 21.06 5.56
N PHE A 46 -7.13 20.99 4.98
CA PHE A 46 -7.40 21.54 3.66
C PHE A 46 -8.74 22.26 3.60
N ARG A 47 -8.85 23.15 2.62
CA ARG A 47 -10.11 23.78 2.21
C ARG A 47 -10.14 23.91 0.69
N SER A 48 -11.32 23.82 0.12
CA SER A 48 -11.57 23.99 -1.31
C SER A 48 -13.05 24.28 -1.57
N LYS A 49 -13.39 24.45 -2.84
CA LYS A 49 -14.75 24.39 -3.36
C LYS A 49 -14.94 23.13 -4.20
N VAL A 50 -16.15 22.58 -4.17
CA VAL A 50 -16.59 21.53 -5.09
C VAL A 50 -17.78 22.06 -5.87
N ILE A 51 -17.59 22.26 -7.16
CA ILE A 51 -18.61 22.74 -8.09
C ILE A 51 -19.28 21.52 -8.69
N VAL A 52 -20.61 21.44 -8.59
CA VAL A 52 -21.43 20.33 -9.07
C VAL A 52 -22.37 20.84 -10.15
N GLN A 53 -22.28 20.27 -11.34
CA GLN A 53 -23.06 20.64 -12.52
C GLN A 53 -23.77 19.41 -13.09
N PRO A 54 -25.07 19.24 -12.82
CA PRO A 54 -25.85 18.14 -13.35
C PRO A 54 -26.07 18.31 -14.86
N LYS A 55 -25.79 17.26 -15.63
CA LYS A 55 -26.06 17.19 -17.07
C LYS A 55 -26.98 16.02 -17.38
N ALA A 56 -27.41 15.92 -18.64
CA ALA A 56 -28.39 14.93 -19.07
C ALA A 56 -27.87 13.48 -18.99
N ASP A 57 -26.56 13.30 -19.08
CA ASP A 57 -25.85 12.03 -19.04
C ASP A 57 -25.24 11.77 -17.66
N HIS A 58 -24.43 12.70 -17.16
CA HIS A 58 -23.70 12.57 -15.91
C HIS A 58 -23.73 13.86 -15.10
N THR A 59 -23.47 13.74 -13.79
CA THR A 59 -23.19 14.91 -12.96
C THR A 59 -21.70 15.19 -13.02
N HIS A 60 -21.33 16.40 -13.43
CA HIS A 60 -19.96 16.86 -13.48
C HIS A 60 -19.57 17.51 -12.17
N PHE A 61 -18.34 17.27 -11.74
CA PHE A 61 -17.74 17.77 -10.52
C PHE A 61 -16.43 18.47 -10.87
N LYS A 62 -16.11 19.56 -10.17
CA LYS A 62 -14.82 20.23 -10.27
C LYS A 62 -14.37 20.69 -8.90
N ILE A 63 -13.13 20.39 -8.52
CA ILE A 63 -12.49 20.96 -7.35
C ILE A 63 -11.89 22.32 -7.76
N ALA A 64 -12.11 23.34 -6.95
CA ALA A 64 -11.59 24.68 -7.16
C ALA A 64 -10.99 25.22 -5.87
N ASP A 65 -10.06 26.17 -5.99
CA ASP A 65 -9.48 26.90 -4.86
C ASP A 65 -8.91 25.97 -3.77
N PHE A 66 -8.21 24.89 -4.15
CA PHE A 66 -7.65 23.94 -3.18
C PHE A 66 -6.42 24.53 -2.48
N GLU A 67 -6.50 24.61 -1.17
CA GLU A 67 -5.44 25.10 -0.29
C GLU A 67 -5.29 24.15 0.90
N SER A 68 -4.06 24.01 1.38
CA SER A 68 -3.76 23.14 2.52
C SER A 68 -2.70 23.73 3.44
N ASP A 69 -2.65 23.22 4.66
CA ASP A 69 -1.56 23.44 5.61
C ASP A 69 -1.19 22.11 6.28
N THR A 70 0.07 21.97 6.69
CA THR A 70 0.58 20.77 7.37
C THR A 70 1.11 21.13 8.75
N PHE A 71 0.90 20.26 9.73
CA PHE A 71 1.38 20.48 11.08
C PHE A 71 2.11 19.26 11.63
N ASN A 72 3.05 19.52 12.52
CA ASN A 72 3.70 18.53 13.38
C ASN A 72 4.04 19.25 14.68
N SER A 73 3.22 19.04 15.71
CA SER A 73 3.26 19.83 16.95
C SER A 73 3.08 18.93 18.16
N ASP A 74 3.74 19.29 19.26
CA ASP A 74 3.64 18.63 20.57
C ASP A 74 2.44 19.11 21.40
N ASP A 75 1.69 20.11 20.94
CA ASP A 75 0.43 20.56 21.54
C ASP A 75 -0.38 21.29 20.47
N ILE A 76 -1.32 20.60 19.83
CA ILE A 76 -2.23 21.20 18.85
C ILE A 76 -3.67 20.82 19.14
N ASN A 77 -4.51 21.84 19.34
CA ASN A 77 -5.95 21.68 19.35
C ASN A 77 -6.50 21.95 17.94
N ILE A 78 -6.81 20.89 17.20
CA ILE A 78 -7.25 20.96 15.80
C ILE A 78 -8.48 21.84 15.61
N GLU A 79 -9.44 21.82 16.55
CA GLU A 79 -10.67 22.62 16.46
C GLU A 79 -10.43 24.12 16.56
N ARG A 80 -9.37 24.53 17.28
CA ARG A 80 -9.05 25.94 17.56
C ARG A 80 -7.84 26.45 16.79
N HIS A 81 -7.13 25.57 16.09
CA HIS A 81 -5.91 25.93 15.40
C HIS A 81 -6.21 26.78 14.15
N GLU A 82 -5.50 27.91 14.03
CA GLU A 82 -5.55 28.74 12.84
C GLU A 82 -4.52 28.23 11.82
N PHE A 83 -5.01 27.49 10.82
CA PHE A 83 -4.18 26.95 9.74
C PHE A 83 -3.81 28.03 8.71
N ASN A 84 -2.56 28.02 8.28
CA ASN A 84 -2.01 28.90 7.24
C ASN A 84 -2.21 28.27 5.87
N TYR A 85 -3.46 28.19 5.43
CA TYR A 85 -3.81 27.60 4.13
C TYR A 85 -3.06 28.28 2.98
N ALA A 86 -2.35 27.47 2.20
CA ALA A 86 -1.71 27.90 0.98
C ALA A 86 -1.96 26.88 -0.13
N SER A 87 -2.16 27.38 -1.35
CA SER A 87 -2.05 26.55 -2.55
C SER A 87 -0.57 26.42 -2.94
N ASN A 88 -0.23 25.36 -3.66
CA ASN A 88 1.10 25.19 -4.23
C ASN A 88 0.99 24.58 -5.64
N GLU A 89 2.05 24.68 -6.43
CA GLU A 89 2.07 24.19 -7.83
C GLU A 89 1.81 22.67 -7.95
N HIS A 90 2.05 21.90 -6.88
CA HIS A 90 1.77 20.46 -6.83
C HIS A 90 0.29 20.13 -6.50
N LEU A 91 -0.47 21.10 -5.96
CA LEU A 91 -1.88 20.99 -5.64
C LEU A 91 -2.78 21.54 -6.76
N VAL A 92 -2.24 22.40 -7.62
CA VAL A 92 -2.92 22.99 -8.78
C VAL A 92 -2.69 22.12 -10.03
N GLY A 93 -3.63 22.09 -10.97
CA GLY A 93 -3.53 21.34 -12.23
C GLY A 93 -4.52 20.18 -12.30
N ALA A 94 -4.04 18.93 -12.28
CA ALA A 94 -4.88 17.73 -12.48
C ALA A 94 -6.03 17.61 -11.46
N LEU A 95 -5.84 18.16 -10.26
CA LEU A 95 -6.89 18.20 -9.24
C LEU A 95 -8.12 19.02 -9.68
N GLU A 96 -7.90 20.12 -10.42
CA GLU A 96 -8.96 21.00 -10.90
C GLU A 96 -9.61 20.54 -12.21
N HIS A 97 -9.08 19.49 -12.84
CA HIS A 97 -9.70 18.88 -13.99
C HIS A 97 -11.08 18.30 -13.58
N PRO A 98 -12.16 18.62 -14.33
CA PRO A 98 -13.47 18.06 -14.04
C PRO A 98 -13.50 16.54 -14.10
N PHE A 99 -14.39 15.94 -13.33
CA PHE A 99 -14.69 14.50 -13.32
C PHE A 99 -16.20 14.32 -13.25
N ALA A 100 -16.70 13.12 -13.52
CA ALA A 100 -18.14 12.89 -13.52
C ALA A 100 -18.53 11.61 -12.77
N GLY A 101 -19.77 11.62 -12.28
CA GLY A 101 -20.44 10.46 -11.71
C GLY A 101 -21.84 10.33 -12.29
N LYS A 102 -22.23 9.10 -12.65
CA LYS A 102 -23.61 8.73 -12.98
C LYS A 102 -24.23 8.06 -11.76
N PHE A 103 -25.35 8.61 -11.31
CA PHE A 103 -26.09 8.11 -10.16
C PHE A 103 -27.44 7.57 -10.62
N ASP A 104 -27.77 6.36 -10.18
CA ASP A 104 -29.08 5.75 -10.34
C ASP A 104 -29.71 5.55 -8.97
N GLU A 105 -30.66 6.41 -8.66
CA GLU A 105 -31.32 6.51 -7.35
C GLU A 105 -30.37 6.65 -6.16
N GLY A 106 -29.42 7.59 -6.27
CA GLY A 106 -28.44 7.89 -5.24
C GLY A 106 -27.26 6.91 -5.17
N LYS A 107 -27.30 5.80 -5.93
CA LYS A 107 -26.20 4.85 -6.07
C LYS A 107 -25.34 5.16 -7.29
N ILE A 108 -24.01 5.10 -7.17
CA ILE A 108 -23.13 5.31 -8.33
C ILE A 108 -23.13 4.08 -9.24
N GLU A 109 -23.14 4.31 -10.56
CA GLU A 109 -23.04 3.26 -11.58
C GLU A 109 -21.78 3.37 -12.43
N GLU A 110 -21.34 4.60 -12.65
CA GLU A 110 -20.22 4.91 -13.53
C GLU A 110 -19.55 6.20 -13.08
N ILE A 111 -18.23 6.26 -13.19
CA ILE A 111 -17.42 7.44 -12.95
C ILE A 111 -16.54 7.71 -14.17
N GLU A 112 -16.26 8.98 -14.44
CA GLU A 112 -15.35 9.39 -15.52
C GLU A 112 -14.25 10.29 -14.96
N ILE A 113 -13.00 9.83 -15.05
CA ILE A 113 -11.81 10.52 -14.53
C ILE A 113 -10.71 10.48 -15.59
N GLY A 114 -9.90 11.53 -15.70
CA GLY A 114 -8.77 11.60 -16.65
C GLY A 114 -7.76 10.47 -16.42
N LYS A 115 -7.46 9.69 -17.47
CA LYS A 115 -6.56 8.53 -17.38
C LYS A 115 -5.13 8.91 -16.98
N SER A 116 -4.64 10.05 -17.46
CA SER A 116 -3.29 10.56 -17.21
C SER A 116 -3.11 11.25 -15.85
N GLU A 117 -4.18 11.37 -15.07
CA GLU A 117 -4.12 12.04 -13.77
C GLU A 117 -3.33 11.22 -12.73
N PRO A 118 -2.60 11.89 -11.80
CA PRO A 118 -1.90 11.20 -10.72
C PRO A 118 -2.85 10.34 -9.88
N LEU A 119 -2.33 9.20 -9.41
CA LEU A 119 -3.14 8.21 -8.68
C LEU A 119 -3.86 8.80 -7.45
N TRP A 120 -3.16 9.64 -6.69
CA TRP A 120 -3.72 10.29 -5.51
C TRP A 120 -4.87 11.25 -5.86
N VAL A 121 -4.81 11.93 -7.01
CA VAL A 121 -5.89 12.80 -7.51
C VAL A 121 -7.11 11.96 -7.85
N LYS A 122 -6.92 10.85 -8.57
CA LYS A 122 -8.03 9.93 -8.90
C LYS A 122 -8.71 9.40 -7.63
N ASN A 123 -7.94 8.97 -6.64
CA ASN A 123 -8.46 8.48 -5.36
C ASN A 123 -9.20 9.58 -4.57
N LEU A 124 -8.70 10.82 -4.58
CA LEU A 124 -9.38 11.95 -3.95
C LEU A 124 -10.73 12.27 -4.63
N LYS A 125 -10.78 12.25 -5.97
CA LYS A 125 -12.01 12.41 -6.75
C LYS A 125 -13.02 11.29 -6.46
N LYS A 126 -12.57 10.03 -6.41
CA LYS A 126 -13.40 8.88 -5.95
C LYS A 126 -13.93 9.12 -4.53
N GLY A 127 -13.12 9.69 -3.65
CA GLY A 127 -13.53 10.05 -2.28
C GLY A 127 -14.66 11.07 -2.25
N ILE A 128 -14.57 12.13 -3.06
CA ILE A 128 -15.64 13.13 -3.19
C ILE A 128 -16.91 12.47 -3.76
N LEU A 129 -16.82 11.70 -4.84
CA LEU A 129 -17.99 11.00 -5.41
C LEU A 129 -18.68 10.09 -4.38
N SER A 130 -17.91 9.47 -3.49
CA SER A 130 -18.45 8.61 -2.44
C SER A 130 -19.31 9.36 -1.40
N LEU A 131 -19.08 10.66 -1.19
CA LEU A 131 -19.92 11.51 -0.34
C LEU A 131 -21.30 11.78 -0.98
N PHE A 132 -21.36 11.85 -2.31
CA PHE A 132 -22.60 12.08 -3.07
C PHE A 132 -23.42 10.79 -3.28
N GLN A 133 -22.90 9.63 -2.89
CA GLN A 133 -23.61 8.36 -2.95
C GLN A 133 -24.49 8.15 -1.70
N VAL A 134 -25.80 8.36 -1.83
CA VAL A 134 -26.77 8.23 -0.73
C VAL A 134 -27.97 7.41 -1.21
N ASP A 135 -27.94 6.10 -0.95
CA ASP A 135 -28.99 5.18 -1.41
C ASP A 135 -30.20 5.15 -0.44
N LEU A 136 -31.17 6.04 -0.68
CA LEU A 136 -32.41 6.13 0.11
C LEU A 136 -33.59 5.36 -0.48
N VAL A 137 -33.50 4.95 -1.75
CA VAL A 137 -34.60 4.34 -2.50
C VAL A 137 -34.40 2.84 -2.60
N LYS A 138 -33.28 2.40 -3.21
CA LYS A 138 -33.00 0.97 -3.41
C LYS A 138 -32.63 0.30 -2.10
N GLY A 139 -31.94 1.02 -1.22
CA GLY A 139 -31.59 0.53 0.11
C GLY A 139 -32.83 0.17 0.96
N ARG A 140 -33.95 0.86 0.73
CA ARG A 140 -35.24 0.63 1.40
C ARG A 140 -36.28 -0.09 0.52
N HIS A 141 -35.85 -0.75 -0.56
CA HIS A 141 -36.79 -1.32 -1.54
C HIS A 141 -37.79 -2.34 -0.97
N GLU A 142 -37.40 -3.12 0.05
CA GLU A 142 -38.30 -4.07 0.72
C GLU A 142 -39.20 -3.39 1.76
N HIS A 143 -38.69 -2.36 2.44
CA HIS A 143 -39.32 -1.68 3.55
C HIS A 143 -39.06 -0.17 3.51
N HIS A 144 -39.88 0.55 2.73
CA HIS A 144 -39.69 1.99 2.46
C HIS A 144 -39.72 2.89 3.70
N ASP A 145 -40.40 2.47 4.76
CA ASP A 145 -40.55 3.26 6.00
C ASP A 145 -39.48 2.92 7.07
N ASP A 146 -38.55 2.01 6.76
CA ASP A 146 -37.50 1.63 7.71
C ASP A 146 -36.57 2.82 8.00
N LYS A 147 -36.41 3.09 9.29
CA LYS A 147 -35.48 4.11 9.79
C LYS A 147 -34.05 3.61 9.88
N GLU A 148 -33.84 2.29 9.87
CA GLU A 148 -32.53 1.67 9.95
C GLU A 148 -32.47 0.53 8.95
N TYR A 149 -31.46 0.52 8.07
CA TYR A 149 -31.32 -0.51 7.05
C TYR A 149 -29.87 -0.69 6.62
N HIS A 150 -29.53 -1.90 6.18
CA HIS A 150 -28.21 -2.27 5.71
C HIS A 150 -28.19 -2.44 4.19
N VAL A 151 -27.14 -1.94 3.55
CA VAL A 151 -26.88 -2.13 2.12
C VAL A 151 -25.44 -2.53 1.88
N LYS A 152 -25.23 -3.33 0.83
CA LYS A 152 -23.88 -3.58 0.30
C LYS A 152 -23.56 -2.48 -0.71
N GLU A 153 -22.62 -1.63 -0.35
CA GLU A 153 -22.33 -0.39 -1.08
C GLU A 153 -20.87 -0.34 -1.55
N ASP A 154 -20.64 0.00 -2.83
CA ASP A 154 -19.28 0.21 -3.33
C ASP A 154 -18.67 1.51 -2.78
N SER A 155 -17.38 1.44 -2.45
CA SER A 155 -16.67 2.51 -1.76
C SER A 155 -15.18 2.49 -2.11
N LEU A 156 -14.42 3.44 -1.55
CA LEU A 156 -12.95 3.44 -1.62
C LEU A 156 -12.32 2.12 -1.16
N HIS A 157 -12.97 1.41 -0.23
CA HIS A 157 -12.49 0.15 0.35
C HIS A 157 -13.11 -1.10 -0.28
N GLY A 158 -13.85 -0.95 -1.39
CA GLY A 158 -14.63 -2.04 -2.00
C GLY A 158 -16.08 -2.04 -1.56
N ALA A 159 -16.77 -3.15 -1.83
CA ALA A 159 -18.19 -3.29 -1.52
C ALA A 159 -18.36 -3.60 -0.02
N CYS A 160 -18.78 -2.63 0.77
CA CYS A 160 -18.84 -2.72 2.24
C CYS A 160 -20.27 -2.79 2.76
N ASP A 161 -20.45 -3.50 3.88
CA ASP A 161 -21.69 -3.45 4.66
C ASP A 161 -21.85 -2.04 5.25
N THR A 162 -22.91 -1.36 4.83
CA THR A 162 -23.20 0.05 5.18
C THR A 162 -24.56 0.14 5.84
N LEU A 163 -24.59 0.67 7.06
CA LEU A 163 -25.81 0.95 7.82
C LEU A 163 -26.25 2.40 7.57
N TYR A 164 -27.52 2.58 7.23
CA TYR A 164 -28.20 3.87 7.18
C TYR A 164 -29.12 4.01 8.38
N ILE A 165 -29.13 5.18 9.01
CA ILE A 165 -29.98 5.54 10.15
C ILE A 165 -30.66 6.86 9.83
N VAL A 166 -31.96 6.83 9.51
CA VAL A 166 -32.78 8.01 9.21
C VAL A 166 -33.33 8.56 10.53
N HIS A 167 -32.74 9.67 10.99
CA HIS A 167 -33.14 10.35 12.22
C HIS A 167 -34.45 11.10 12.05
N LYS A 168 -34.59 11.76 10.89
CA LYS A 168 -35.69 12.66 10.58
C LYS A 168 -36.01 12.63 9.09
N GLU A 169 -37.29 12.50 8.74
CA GLU A 169 -37.78 12.53 7.35
C GLU A 169 -39.09 13.34 7.32
N GLU A 170 -38.97 14.60 6.90
CA GLU A 170 -40.07 15.55 6.72
C GLU A 170 -40.28 15.83 5.22
N GLN A 171 -41.34 16.58 4.87
CA GLN A 171 -41.74 16.80 3.47
C GLN A 171 -40.66 17.39 2.55
N ASN A 172 -39.68 18.13 3.08
CA ASN A 172 -38.60 18.74 2.30
C ASN A 172 -37.25 18.67 3.03
N HIS A 173 -37.10 17.79 4.01
CA HIS A 173 -35.89 17.71 4.82
C HIS A 173 -35.67 16.30 5.35
N ILE A 174 -34.47 15.76 5.15
CA ILE A 174 -34.07 14.45 5.65
C ILE A 174 -32.73 14.60 6.39
N ALA A 175 -32.66 14.08 7.61
CA ALA A 175 -31.42 13.98 8.36
C ALA A 175 -31.12 12.51 8.65
N LEU A 176 -29.91 12.07 8.32
CA LEU A 176 -29.52 10.67 8.44
C LEU A 176 -28.03 10.49 8.71
N SER A 177 -27.67 9.34 9.27
CA SER A 177 -26.29 8.88 9.40
C SER A 177 -26.05 7.66 8.52
N LYS A 178 -24.86 7.59 7.93
CA LYS A 178 -24.37 6.49 7.12
C LYS A 178 -23.09 5.96 7.77
N VAL A 179 -23.10 4.72 8.22
CA VAL A 179 -21.98 4.08 8.93
C VAL A 179 -21.46 2.91 8.12
N LYS A 180 -20.17 2.92 7.78
CA LYS A 180 -19.54 1.86 7.00
C LYS A 180 -18.73 0.93 7.91
N ASN A 181 -19.01 -0.36 7.82
CA ASN A 181 -18.19 -1.37 8.48
C ASN A 181 -17.05 -1.84 7.55
N LEU A 182 -15.84 -1.34 7.81
CA LEU A 182 -14.68 -1.62 6.95
C LEU A 182 -14.11 -3.04 7.12
N GLU A 183 -14.49 -3.76 8.18
CA GLU A 183 -14.15 -5.18 8.35
C GLU A 183 -15.03 -6.08 7.48
N LYS A 184 -16.20 -5.59 7.04
CA LYS A 184 -17.16 -6.31 6.19
C LYS A 184 -17.16 -5.81 4.75
N CYS A 185 -15.98 -5.52 4.21
CA CYS A 185 -15.78 -5.17 2.81
C CYS A 185 -15.36 -6.38 1.97
N ASP A 186 -16.06 -6.60 0.85
CA ASP A 186 -15.65 -7.58 -0.14
C ASP A 186 -14.50 -6.99 -0.96
N ASN A 187 -13.46 -7.78 -1.20
CA ASN A 187 -12.30 -7.37 -1.98
C ASN A 187 -11.64 -6.08 -1.45
N ALA A 188 -11.51 -5.95 -0.12
CA ALA A 188 -10.85 -4.81 0.49
C ALA A 188 -9.48 -4.57 -0.16
N ARG A 189 -9.34 -3.46 -0.88
CA ARG A 189 -8.08 -3.09 -1.52
C ARG A 189 -7.14 -2.59 -0.44
N VAL A 190 -6.17 -3.43 -0.08
CA VAL A 190 -5.06 -3.09 0.79
C VAL A 190 -3.77 -3.47 0.08
N ALA A 191 -2.87 -2.50 -0.12
CA ALA A 191 -1.51 -2.79 -0.52
C ALA A 191 -0.64 -2.99 0.73
N VAL A 192 0.03 -4.14 0.79
CA VAL A 192 0.99 -4.45 1.88
C VAL A 192 2.37 -4.52 1.27
N PHE A 193 3.23 -3.59 1.69
CA PHE A 193 4.63 -3.53 1.32
C PHE A 193 5.48 -4.20 2.41
N GLY A 194 6.25 -5.21 2.02
CA GLY A 194 6.98 -6.08 2.92
C GLY A 194 6.18 -7.30 3.34
N ARG A 195 6.63 -7.93 4.43
CA ARG A 195 6.05 -9.17 4.96
C ARG A 195 5.39 -8.93 6.31
N MET A 196 4.12 -9.29 6.43
CA MET A 196 3.49 -9.49 7.73
C MET A 196 3.89 -10.88 8.23
N LYS A 197 4.45 -10.96 9.45
CA LYS A 197 4.74 -12.24 10.10
C LYS A 197 3.56 -12.64 10.96
N GLY A 198 3.04 -13.84 10.72
CA GLY A 198 1.91 -14.41 11.44
C GLY A 198 0.87 -15.00 10.49
N GLU A 199 0.12 -15.98 10.97
CA GLU A 199 -1.02 -16.57 10.30
C GLU A 199 -2.31 -16.13 11.01
N ARG A 200 -3.43 -16.17 10.29
CA ARG A 200 -4.74 -15.99 10.92
C ARG A 200 -4.95 -17.13 11.92
N CYS A 201 -5.18 -16.80 13.19
CA CYS A 201 -5.55 -17.82 14.17
C CYS A 201 -7.07 -17.97 14.24
N ASP A 202 -7.61 -18.94 13.51
CA ASP A 202 -9.05 -19.20 13.48
C ASP A 202 -9.62 -19.72 14.81
N MET A 203 -8.77 -20.25 15.70
CA MET A 203 -9.19 -20.79 17.02
C MET A 203 -8.90 -19.84 18.19
N CYS A 204 -8.52 -18.60 17.90
CA CYS A 204 -8.10 -17.62 18.89
C CYS A 204 -9.02 -16.39 18.91
N GLU A 205 -10.34 -16.51 18.76
CA GLU A 205 -11.25 -15.35 18.69
C GLU A 205 -11.03 -14.34 19.85
N ASP A 206 -10.75 -14.84 21.07
CA ASP A 206 -10.42 -14.00 22.25
C ASP A 206 -9.01 -13.38 22.23
N HIS A 207 -8.15 -13.78 21.29
CA HIS A 207 -6.79 -13.28 21.09
C HIS A 207 -6.55 -12.70 19.68
N GLU A 208 -7.58 -12.46 18.87
CA GLU A 208 -7.42 -11.74 17.61
C GLU A 208 -6.84 -10.35 17.91
N ALA A 209 -5.62 -10.10 17.44
CA ALA A 209 -4.90 -8.88 17.78
C ALA A 209 -5.50 -7.61 17.15
N HIS A 210 -6.45 -7.77 16.21
CA HIS A 210 -7.00 -6.72 15.32
C HIS A 210 -5.96 -5.62 15.06
N PRO A 211 -4.85 -5.96 14.37
CA PRO A 211 -3.71 -5.05 14.22
C PRO A 211 -4.07 -3.81 13.40
N GLN A 212 -5.18 -3.84 12.68
CA GLN A 212 -5.77 -2.71 12.01
C GLN A 212 -7.28 -2.74 12.22
N TYR A 213 -7.86 -1.59 12.56
CA TYR A 213 -9.31 -1.38 12.64
C TYR A 213 -9.64 -0.06 11.99
N ALA A 214 -10.76 0.03 11.28
CA ALA A 214 -11.19 1.28 10.69
C ALA A 214 -12.72 1.39 10.68
N THR A 215 -13.23 2.60 10.90
CA THR A 215 -14.66 2.92 10.85
C THR A 215 -14.84 4.28 10.19
N THR A 216 -15.93 4.44 9.47
CA THR A 216 -16.31 5.71 8.85
C THR A 216 -17.79 5.94 9.08
N ASP A 217 -18.13 7.13 9.53
CA ASP A 217 -19.50 7.59 9.66
C ASP A 217 -19.67 8.95 8.97
N VAL A 218 -20.82 9.14 8.35
CA VAL A 218 -21.18 10.38 7.66
C VAL A 218 -22.58 10.79 8.10
N TYR A 219 -22.72 11.98 8.65
CA TYR A 219 -23.99 12.63 8.90
C TYR A 219 -24.38 13.50 7.70
N TYR A 220 -25.64 13.44 7.29
CA TYR A 220 -26.18 14.21 6.18
C TYR A 220 -27.41 15.01 6.61
N GLU A 221 -27.51 16.23 6.07
CA GLU A 221 -28.75 16.98 5.98
C GLU A 221 -29.08 17.21 4.50
N LEU A 222 -30.24 16.73 4.10
CA LEU A 222 -30.73 16.77 2.73
C LEU A 222 -31.94 17.67 2.65
N GLU A 223 -32.04 18.42 1.56
CA GLU A 223 -33.25 19.17 1.18
C GLU A 223 -33.98 18.38 0.08
N GLY A 224 -35.27 18.12 0.28
CA GLY A 224 -36.12 17.36 -0.65
C GLY A 224 -36.69 16.06 -0.08
N THR A 225 -36.79 15.04 -0.94
CA THR A 225 -37.39 13.72 -0.67
C THR A 225 -36.38 12.60 -0.92
N ALA A 226 -36.68 11.37 -0.48
CA ALA A 226 -35.83 10.21 -0.70
C ALA A 226 -35.49 9.97 -2.18
N GLN A 227 -36.43 10.29 -3.09
CA GLN A 227 -36.22 10.18 -4.53
C GLN A 227 -35.58 11.42 -5.13
N GLN A 228 -35.74 12.60 -4.55
CA GLN A 228 -35.24 13.83 -5.14
C GLN A 228 -34.73 14.73 -4.03
N TYR A 229 -33.41 14.72 -3.84
CA TYR A 229 -32.76 15.52 -2.82
C TYR A 229 -31.55 16.28 -3.36
N VAL A 230 -31.18 17.36 -2.66
CA VAL A 230 -29.89 18.03 -2.72
C VAL A 230 -29.23 17.86 -1.35
N ILE A 231 -27.93 17.56 -1.34
CA ILE A 231 -27.17 17.51 -0.10
C ILE A 231 -26.92 18.96 0.34
N HIS A 232 -27.44 19.35 1.50
CA HIS A 232 -27.19 20.68 2.07
C HIS A 232 -25.95 20.65 2.97
N HIS A 233 -25.79 19.58 3.74
CA HIS A 233 -24.66 19.35 4.62
C HIS A 233 -24.26 17.87 4.62
N ALA A 234 -22.95 17.60 4.60
CA ALA A 234 -22.40 16.30 4.92
C ALA A 234 -21.16 16.46 5.81
N SER A 235 -21.11 15.75 6.94
CA SER A 235 -19.97 15.71 7.84
C SER A 235 -19.54 14.27 8.05
N GLU A 236 -18.30 13.96 7.70
CA GLU A 236 -17.69 12.65 7.82
C GLU A 236 -16.63 12.65 8.91
N GLU A 237 -16.66 11.63 9.76
CA GLU A 237 -15.58 11.25 10.66
C GLU A 237 -15.12 9.82 10.29
N SER A 238 -13.81 9.66 10.12
CA SER A 238 -13.19 8.36 9.89
C SER A 238 -12.05 8.15 10.87
N SER A 239 -12.02 6.99 11.51
CA SER A 239 -10.97 6.61 12.45
C SER A 239 -10.28 5.35 11.97
N HIS A 240 -8.96 5.40 11.82
CA HIS A 240 -8.12 4.25 11.56
C HIS A 240 -7.17 4.02 12.74
N LEU A 241 -7.14 2.78 13.21
CA LEU A 241 -6.30 2.34 14.31
C LEU A 241 -5.31 1.31 13.79
N PHE A 242 -4.03 1.51 14.08
CA PHE A 242 -2.96 0.59 13.74
C PHE A 242 -2.19 0.17 15.00
N LYS A 243 -2.05 -1.13 15.20
CA LYS A 243 -1.46 -1.79 16.39
C LYS A 243 -0.41 -2.83 15.97
N PRO A 244 0.75 -2.41 15.46
CA PRO A 244 1.76 -3.32 14.92
C PRO A 244 2.34 -4.28 15.97
N HIS A 245 2.28 -3.90 17.26
CA HIS A 245 2.82 -4.68 18.38
C HIS A 245 1.76 -4.92 19.46
N GLY A 246 0.51 -5.12 19.05
CA GLY A 246 -0.62 -5.29 19.96
C GLY A 246 -0.99 -4.01 20.69
N ASN A 247 -1.58 -4.13 21.88
CA ASN A 247 -2.15 -2.98 22.60
C ASN A 247 -1.12 -2.01 23.19
N ALA A 248 0.18 -2.33 23.17
CA ALA A 248 1.23 -1.44 23.67
C ALA A 248 1.38 -0.21 22.77
N LYS A 249 1.68 -0.40 21.48
CA LYS A 249 1.89 0.71 20.53
C LYS A 249 0.69 0.85 19.61
N LYS A 250 -0.01 1.99 19.72
CA LYS A 250 -1.18 2.32 18.92
C LYS A 250 -0.92 3.61 18.15
N ILE A 251 -1.27 3.62 16.89
CA ILE A 251 -1.31 4.82 16.06
C ILE A 251 -2.77 5.01 15.64
N ILE A 252 -3.30 6.20 15.87
CA ILE A 252 -4.65 6.57 15.46
C ILE A 252 -4.56 7.64 14.39
N ILE A 253 -5.33 7.46 13.33
CA ILE A 253 -5.53 8.43 12.26
C ILE A 253 -7.00 8.83 12.31
N ILE A 254 -7.28 10.11 12.52
CA ILE A 254 -8.63 10.68 12.46
C ILE A 254 -8.72 11.56 11.22
N ILE A 255 -9.76 11.36 10.42
CA ILE A 255 -10.04 12.15 9.23
C ILE A 255 -11.43 12.76 9.41
N ASN A 256 -11.50 14.09 9.48
CA ASN A 256 -12.75 14.82 9.57
C ASN A 256 -12.93 15.65 8.30
N ARG A 257 -14.09 15.54 7.65
CA ARG A 257 -14.37 16.29 6.42
C ARG A 257 -15.79 16.81 6.43
N THR A 258 -15.99 18.02 5.93
CA THR A 258 -17.30 18.66 5.86
C THR A 258 -17.52 19.22 4.47
N LEU A 259 -18.73 19.03 3.95
CA LEU A 259 -19.21 19.52 2.68
C LEU A 259 -20.52 20.29 2.93
N ASP A 260 -20.49 21.61 2.73
CA ASP A 260 -21.63 22.51 2.95
C ASP A 260 -22.05 23.15 1.63
N LEU A 261 -23.34 23.14 1.28
CA LEU A 261 -23.85 23.87 0.12
C LEU A 261 -23.80 25.38 0.42
N ASP A 262 -23.08 26.14 -0.41
CA ASP A 262 -22.88 27.59 -0.23
C ASP A 262 -23.77 28.39 -1.21
N GLU A 263 -23.77 27.99 -2.49
CA GLU A 263 -24.49 28.70 -3.54
C GLU A 263 -25.19 27.74 -4.51
N GLN A 264 -26.35 28.17 -5.03
CA GLN A 264 -27.08 27.53 -6.12
C GLN A 264 -27.49 28.59 -7.14
N HIS A 265 -27.09 28.41 -8.40
CA HIS A 265 -27.44 29.33 -9.49
C HIS A 265 -27.49 28.62 -10.85
N ASP A 266 -27.87 29.34 -11.90
CA ASP A 266 -27.77 28.81 -13.27
C ASP A 266 -26.30 28.60 -13.65
N ALA A 267 -26.00 27.52 -14.37
CA ALA A 267 -24.64 27.21 -14.77
C ALA A 267 -24.09 28.27 -15.75
N ALA A 268 -23.07 29.01 -15.32
CA ALA A 268 -22.50 30.11 -16.10
C ALA A 268 -21.41 29.64 -17.08
N PHE A 269 -20.73 28.54 -16.76
CA PHE A 269 -19.64 27.97 -17.55
C PHE A 269 -19.80 26.47 -17.68
N HIS A 270 -19.28 25.88 -18.75
CA HIS A 270 -19.25 24.42 -18.89
C HIS A 270 -18.03 23.84 -18.17
N THR A 271 -18.22 22.69 -17.53
CA THR A 271 -17.15 21.83 -17.02
C THR A 271 -16.89 20.69 -18.00
N PRO A 272 -16.04 20.86 -19.03
CA PRO A 272 -15.70 19.76 -19.94
C PRO A 272 -14.82 18.74 -19.20
N LEU A 273 -15.07 17.45 -19.43
CA LEU A 273 -14.20 16.39 -18.96
C LEU A 273 -12.88 16.40 -19.74
N PRO A 274 -11.78 15.88 -19.16
CA PRO A 274 -10.54 15.63 -19.89
C PRO A 274 -10.78 14.78 -21.15
N GLU A 275 -10.01 15.05 -22.22
CA GLU A 275 -10.14 14.30 -23.48
C GLU A 275 -9.81 12.81 -23.32
N ASP A 276 -8.99 12.46 -22.34
CA ASP A 276 -8.58 11.10 -21.99
C ASP A 276 -9.38 10.51 -20.82
N ALA A 277 -10.54 11.09 -20.49
CA ALA A 277 -11.42 10.55 -19.46
C ALA A 277 -11.83 9.11 -19.76
N VAL A 278 -11.72 8.24 -18.76
CA VAL A 278 -12.09 6.83 -18.85
C VAL A 278 -13.25 6.52 -17.93
N LYS A 279 -14.16 5.68 -18.42
CA LYS A 279 -15.28 5.15 -17.65
C LYS A 279 -14.80 4.04 -16.74
N GLU A 280 -15.11 4.14 -15.45
CA GLU A 280 -14.93 3.10 -14.45
C GLU A 280 -16.25 2.84 -13.73
N HIS A 281 -16.42 1.63 -13.19
CA HIS A 281 -17.66 1.21 -12.50
C HIS A 281 -17.46 0.94 -11.01
N SER A 282 -16.32 1.38 -10.45
CA SER A 282 -16.03 1.21 -9.03
C SER A 282 -15.33 2.43 -8.44
N LEU A 283 -15.71 2.76 -7.21
CA LEU A 283 -15.08 3.76 -6.34
C LEU A 283 -13.84 3.22 -5.64
N GLN A 284 -13.49 1.94 -5.80
CA GLN A 284 -12.30 1.35 -5.19
C GLN A 284 -11.05 2.17 -5.48
N GLN A 285 -10.32 2.49 -4.41
CA GLN A 285 -9.04 3.16 -4.53
C GLN A 285 -7.98 2.21 -5.09
N GLU A 286 -7.02 2.80 -5.77
CA GLU A 286 -5.88 2.09 -6.34
C GLU A 286 -4.60 2.44 -5.58
N PHE A 287 -3.67 1.48 -5.53
CA PHE A 287 -2.37 1.65 -4.90
C PHE A 287 -1.27 1.44 -5.94
N ALA A 288 -0.21 2.26 -5.84
CA ALA A 288 0.92 2.16 -6.74
C ALA A 288 1.81 0.97 -6.32
N GLN A 289 1.81 -0.09 -7.13
CA GLN A 289 2.57 -1.32 -6.91
C GLN A 289 3.36 -1.71 -8.16
N SER A 290 4.41 -2.51 -7.95
CA SER A 290 5.33 -3.04 -8.96
C SER A 290 4.82 -4.33 -9.65
N ASP A 291 3.50 -4.49 -9.80
CA ASP A 291 2.87 -5.76 -10.21
C ASP A 291 3.13 -6.14 -11.68
N HIS A 292 3.64 -5.21 -12.50
CA HIS A 292 3.79 -5.38 -13.95
C HIS A 292 5.23 -5.29 -14.45
N LEU A 293 6.22 -5.44 -13.55
CA LEU A 293 7.62 -5.35 -13.96
C LEU A 293 7.99 -6.49 -14.92
N LYS A 294 8.62 -6.12 -16.04
CA LYS A 294 8.95 -7.04 -17.15
C LYS A 294 10.37 -7.57 -17.09
N ASP A 295 11.31 -6.72 -16.69
CA ASP A 295 12.74 -7.05 -16.75
C ASP A 295 13.55 -6.40 -15.60
N LEU A 296 14.86 -6.67 -15.61
CA LEU A 296 15.81 -6.21 -14.61
C LEU A 296 16.11 -4.70 -14.71
N GLU A 297 15.91 -4.07 -15.86
CA GLU A 297 16.15 -2.63 -16.03
C GLU A 297 15.05 -1.84 -15.34
N GLU A 298 13.80 -2.30 -15.38
CA GLU A 298 12.70 -1.64 -14.68
C GLU A 298 12.88 -1.63 -13.15
N LEU A 299 13.63 -2.59 -12.58
CA LEU A 299 13.99 -2.61 -11.15
C LEU A 299 14.92 -1.46 -10.74
N LYS A 300 15.56 -0.77 -11.69
CA LYS A 300 16.44 0.38 -11.41
C LYS A 300 15.67 1.65 -11.07
N HIS A 301 14.39 1.71 -11.43
CA HIS A 301 13.55 2.85 -11.14
C HIS A 301 13.05 2.82 -9.69
N PRO A 302 12.84 3.99 -9.05
CA PRO A 302 12.24 4.04 -7.73
C PRO A 302 10.85 3.37 -7.73
N ASN A 303 10.52 2.69 -6.64
CA ASN A 303 9.25 1.96 -6.53
C ASN A 303 8.04 2.89 -6.73
N PRO A 304 6.94 2.40 -7.35
CA PRO A 304 5.75 3.20 -7.63
C PRO A 304 5.15 3.91 -6.41
N ILE A 305 5.29 3.34 -5.22
CA ILE A 305 4.81 3.96 -3.96
C ILE A 305 5.45 5.33 -3.67
N TYR A 306 6.62 5.65 -4.24
CA TYR A 306 7.22 6.98 -4.11
C TYR A 306 6.94 7.85 -5.33
N THR A 307 7.08 7.29 -6.54
CA THR A 307 6.93 8.07 -7.77
C THR A 307 5.48 8.50 -8.03
N ALA A 308 4.49 7.66 -7.70
CA ALA A 308 3.07 7.98 -7.88
C ALA A 308 2.59 9.14 -6.99
N TYR A 309 3.33 9.44 -5.92
CA TYR A 309 3.04 10.52 -4.98
C TYR A 309 4.07 11.65 -5.04
N GLY A 310 4.98 11.64 -6.02
CA GLY A 310 6.01 12.67 -6.19
C GLY A 310 6.96 12.80 -5.00
N ILE A 311 7.19 11.71 -4.26
CA ILE A 311 8.05 11.72 -3.08
C ILE A 311 9.51 11.64 -3.53
N HIS A 312 10.26 12.69 -3.24
CA HIS A 312 11.68 12.78 -3.50
C HIS A 312 12.42 13.21 -2.24
N SER A 313 13.60 12.64 -2.01
CA SER A 313 14.43 12.97 -0.85
C SER A 313 15.65 13.80 -1.25
N ASN A 314 16.08 14.69 -0.36
CA ASN A 314 17.25 15.52 -0.57
C ASN A 314 18.53 14.70 -0.39
N LYS A 315 19.27 14.50 -1.47
CA LYS A 315 20.48 13.67 -1.51
C LYS A 315 21.61 14.26 -0.67
N GLU A 316 21.80 15.57 -0.71
CA GLU A 316 22.85 16.24 0.07
C GLU A 316 22.62 16.05 1.57
N LYS A 317 21.36 16.18 2.01
CA LYS A 317 20.98 15.97 3.41
C LYS A 317 21.12 14.50 3.81
N PHE A 318 20.76 13.58 2.92
CA PHE A 318 20.99 12.15 3.14
C PHE A 318 22.48 11.86 3.38
N VAL A 319 23.37 12.40 2.55
CA VAL A 319 24.82 12.21 2.66
C VAL A 319 25.37 12.82 3.95
N GLU A 320 24.87 13.98 4.36
CA GLU A 320 25.23 14.62 5.64
C GLU A 320 24.90 13.69 6.82
N VAL A 321 23.67 13.18 6.87
CA VAL A 321 23.22 12.28 7.95
C VAL A 321 23.95 10.93 7.91
N LEU A 322 24.26 10.42 6.71
CA LEU A 322 25.04 9.18 6.55
C LEU A 322 26.44 9.31 7.17
N LYS A 323 27.10 10.45 6.93
CA LYS A 323 28.41 10.74 7.54
C LYS A 323 28.31 10.92 9.05
N GLN A 324 27.27 11.60 9.54
CA GLN A 324 27.01 11.73 10.98
C GLN A 324 26.87 10.37 11.65
N LEU A 325 26.10 9.44 11.05
CA LEU A 325 25.96 8.09 11.58
C LEU A 325 27.27 7.31 11.52
N ALA A 326 28.05 7.44 10.43
CA ALA A 326 29.33 6.76 10.30
C ALA A 326 30.39 7.22 11.32
N GLN A 327 30.28 8.47 11.78
CA GLN A 327 31.13 9.07 12.82
C GLN A 327 30.62 8.84 14.24
N LEU A 328 29.42 8.27 14.40
CA LEU A 328 28.82 8.10 15.71
C LEU A 328 29.51 6.95 16.46
N GLU A 329 30.30 7.31 17.47
CA GLU A 329 30.92 6.38 18.41
C GLU A 329 30.29 6.52 19.79
N PHE A 330 30.01 5.42 20.47
CA PHE A 330 29.63 5.41 21.89
C PHE A 330 30.84 4.93 22.71
N THR A 331 31.31 5.79 23.61
CA THR A 331 32.36 5.52 24.58
C THR A 331 31.75 5.26 25.96
N ASP A 332 32.51 4.68 26.89
CA ASP A 332 32.04 4.42 28.26
C ASP A 332 31.62 5.72 28.99
N ASP A 333 32.23 6.85 28.64
CA ASP A 333 31.89 8.17 29.20
C ASP A 333 30.53 8.70 28.69
N ASP A 334 30.06 8.24 27.53
CA ASP A 334 28.77 8.65 26.95
C ASP A 334 27.57 7.96 27.62
N ILE A 335 27.80 6.91 28.42
CA ILE A 335 26.74 6.19 29.13
C ILE A 335 25.98 7.14 30.07
N GLY A 336 26.69 8.13 30.65
CA GLY A 336 26.10 9.14 31.53
C GLY A 336 25.29 10.23 30.83
N ASP A 337 25.43 10.40 29.52
CA ASP A 337 24.77 11.45 28.71
C ASP A 337 23.99 10.87 27.51
N ILE A 338 23.59 9.60 27.62
CA ILE A 338 22.97 8.85 26.53
C ILE A 338 21.65 9.46 26.06
N GLU A 339 20.97 10.23 26.93
CA GLU A 339 19.71 10.91 26.62
C GLU A 339 19.90 12.12 25.69
N HIS A 340 21.08 12.76 25.70
CA HIS A 340 21.36 13.94 24.86
C HIS A 340 22.20 13.60 23.62
N LYS A 341 22.83 12.42 23.58
CA LYS A 341 23.61 11.97 22.43
C LYS A 341 22.69 11.52 21.27
N PRO A 342 23.02 11.83 20.00
CA PRO A 342 22.22 11.38 18.86
C PRO A 342 22.06 9.85 18.84
N SER A 343 20.82 9.40 18.77
CA SER A 343 20.51 7.97 18.65
C SER A 343 20.89 7.46 17.26
N GLY A 344 21.85 6.53 17.21
CA GLY A 344 22.26 5.87 15.97
C GLY A 344 21.10 5.13 15.29
N ALA A 345 20.19 4.53 16.08
CA ALA A 345 18.99 3.89 15.57
C ALA A 345 18.04 4.90 14.91
N SER A 346 17.84 6.07 15.53
CA SER A 346 16.98 7.12 14.96
C SER A 346 17.57 7.69 13.66
N LEU A 347 18.89 7.94 13.62
CA LEU A 347 19.59 8.37 12.41
C LEU A 347 19.48 7.31 11.30
N PHE A 348 19.67 6.04 11.64
CA PHE A 348 19.52 4.94 10.68
C PHE A 348 18.09 4.87 10.11
N LEU A 349 17.06 5.00 10.94
CA LEU A 349 15.67 5.02 10.48
C LEU A 349 15.36 6.23 9.58
N ALA A 350 15.88 7.41 9.91
CA ALA A 350 15.76 8.60 9.07
C ALA A 350 16.44 8.39 7.69
N LEU A 351 17.61 7.75 7.68
CA LEU A 351 18.30 7.38 6.45
C LEU A 351 17.49 6.38 5.63
N VAL A 352 16.92 5.33 6.24
CA VAL A 352 16.06 4.36 5.53
C VAL A 352 14.89 5.08 4.83
N GLN A 353 14.21 6.01 5.52
CA GLN A 353 13.11 6.77 4.93
C GLN A 353 13.55 7.62 3.74
N ALA A 354 14.62 8.40 3.89
CA ALA A 354 15.14 9.24 2.81
C ALA A 354 15.66 8.40 1.62
N PHE A 355 16.35 7.30 1.90
CA PHE A 355 16.95 6.45 0.88
C PHE A 355 15.89 5.75 0.03
N SER A 356 14.69 5.51 0.56
CA SER A 356 13.65 4.70 -0.10
C SER A 356 13.16 5.27 -1.44
N SER A 357 13.29 6.58 -1.66
CA SER A 357 12.90 7.25 -2.91
C SER A 357 13.99 7.24 -4.00
N PHE A 358 15.19 6.74 -3.70
CA PHE A 358 16.34 6.84 -4.61
C PHE A 358 16.23 5.88 -5.79
N SER A 359 16.65 6.35 -6.96
CA SER A 359 16.87 5.51 -8.13
C SER A 359 18.20 4.75 -8.03
N TYR A 360 18.42 3.76 -8.90
CA TYR A 360 19.71 3.09 -8.99
C TYR A 360 20.86 4.07 -9.28
N GLU A 361 20.62 5.11 -10.07
CA GLU A 361 21.62 6.14 -10.39
C GLU A 361 21.96 6.99 -9.18
N ASP A 362 20.96 7.39 -8.38
CA ASP A 362 21.18 8.13 -7.14
C ASP A 362 21.98 7.30 -6.12
N ILE A 363 21.64 6.01 -6.00
CA ILE A 363 22.36 5.06 -5.13
C ILE A 363 23.82 4.94 -5.57
N ASN A 364 24.05 4.78 -6.89
CA ASN A 364 25.39 4.68 -7.45
C ASN A 364 26.20 5.97 -7.22
N ASP A 365 25.59 7.14 -7.41
CA ASP A 365 26.23 8.43 -7.17
C ASP A 365 26.71 8.56 -5.72
N VAL A 366 25.85 8.22 -4.75
CA VAL A 366 26.24 8.20 -3.33
C VAL A 366 27.37 7.21 -3.08
N TYR A 367 27.28 6.01 -3.62
CA TYR A 367 28.29 4.98 -3.41
C TYR A 367 29.66 5.42 -3.94
N GLN A 368 29.73 5.92 -5.17
CA GLN A 368 30.99 6.33 -5.80
C GLN A 368 31.60 7.57 -5.12
N HIS A 369 30.79 8.60 -4.89
CA HIS A 369 31.30 9.90 -4.45
C HIS A 369 31.37 10.06 -2.92
N HIS A 370 30.72 9.19 -2.14
CA HIS A 370 30.67 9.35 -0.68
C HIS A 370 31.03 8.09 0.10
N VAL A 371 30.78 6.89 -0.41
CA VAL A 371 31.16 5.64 0.27
C VAL A 371 32.59 5.23 -0.10
N LEU A 372 32.90 5.11 -1.40
CA LEU A 372 34.24 4.73 -1.86
C LEU A 372 35.29 5.82 -1.60
N ALA A 373 34.88 7.08 -1.75
CA ALA A 373 35.71 8.26 -1.51
C ALA A 373 35.78 8.67 -0.01
N ALA A 374 35.22 7.87 0.89
CA ALA A 374 35.21 8.19 2.31
C ALA A 374 36.63 8.27 2.92
N PRO A 375 36.86 9.19 3.87
CA PRO A 375 38.08 9.26 4.67
C PRO A 375 38.39 7.93 5.40
N ALA A 376 39.69 7.64 5.61
CA ALA A 376 40.16 6.35 6.11
C ALA A 376 39.63 5.99 7.52
N ASP A 377 39.37 7.00 8.35
CA ASP A 377 38.81 6.89 9.71
C ASP A 377 37.37 6.35 9.71
N ILE A 378 36.54 6.71 8.71
CA ILE A 378 35.14 6.25 8.63
C ILE A 378 34.87 5.25 7.51
N LYS A 379 35.85 4.93 6.67
CA LYS A 379 35.68 4.14 5.44
C LYS A 379 35.05 2.77 5.67
N ALA A 380 35.43 2.07 6.74
CA ALA A 380 34.84 0.78 7.07
C ALA A 380 33.40 0.93 7.58
N SER A 381 33.19 1.84 8.53
CA SER A 381 31.88 2.13 9.13
C SER A 381 30.84 2.52 8.08
N ILE A 382 31.17 3.50 7.24
CA ILE A 382 30.25 3.99 6.20
C ILE A 382 29.92 2.91 5.15
N GLY A 383 30.88 2.03 4.83
CA GLY A 383 30.65 0.90 3.91
C GLY A 383 29.65 -0.11 4.47
N HIS A 384 29.80 -0.51 5.73
CA HIS A 384 28.85 -1.43 6.38
C HIS A 384 27.47 -0.79 6.56
N ILE A 385 27.41 0.48 7.00
CA ILE A 385 26.14 1.21 7.13
C ILE A 385 25.42 1.29 5.78
N PHE A 386 26.14 1.60 4.70
CA PHE A 386 25.56 1.70 3.37
C PHE A 386 24.96 0.37 2.91
N LEU A 387 25.66 -0.76 3.11
CA LEU A 387 25.13 -2.08 2.78
C LEU A 387 23.91 -2.46 3.64
N ASP A 388 23.96 -2.14 4.93
CA ASP A 388 22.83 -2.35 5.82
C ASP A 388 21.61 -1.51 5.40
N LEU A 389 21.81 -0.26 4.96
CA LEU A 389 20.76 0.59 4.41
C LEU A 389 20.15 -0.01 3.13
N LEU A 390 20.94 -0.52 2.20
CA LEU A 390 20.42 -1.19 1.00
C LEU A 390 19.45 -2.31 1.36
N SER A 391 19.87 -3.19 2.29
CA SER A 391 19.04 -4.31 2.71
C SER A 391 17.86 -3.91 3.60
N ALA A 392 17.98 -2.86 4.41
CA ALA A 392 16.91 -2.39 5.31
C ALA A 392 15.82 -1.62 4.57
N THR A 393 16.20 -0.80 3.59
CA THR A 393 15.26 -0.09 2.71
C THR A 393 14.45 -1.08 1.88
N GLY A 394 15.10 -2.09 1.28
CA GLY A 394 14.40 -3.23 0.67
C GLY A 394 13.54 -2.90 -0.55
N MET A 395 13.75 -1.73 -1.15
CA MET A 395 13.11 -1.32 -2.41
C MET A 395 13.86 -1.93 -3.61
N ASN A 396 13.24 -1.91 -4.79
CA ASN A 396 13.75 -2.59 -5.98
C ASN A 396 15.18 -2.17 -6.35
N PRO A 397 15.50 -0.87 -6.51
CA PRO A 397 16.84 -0.46 -6.93
C PRO A 397 17.90 -0.74 -5.86
N HIS A 398 17.54 -0.69 -4.57
CA HIS A 398 18.43 -0.97 -3.44
C HIS A 398 18.85 -2.42 -3.38
N ILE A 399 17.89 -3.34 -3.52
CA ILE A 399 18.20 -4.76 -3.57
C ILE A 399 19.02 -5.07 -4.82
N LEU A 400 18.63 -4.56 -5.99
CA LEU A 400 19.38 -4.76 -7.23
C LEU A 400 20.83 -4.25 -7.13
N PHE A 401 21.04 -3.07 -6.52
CA PHE A 401 22.37 -2.49 -6.32
C PHE A 401 23.23 -3.39 -5.42
N GLY A 402 22.70 -3.83 -4.28
CA GLY A 402 23.43 -4.73 -3.38
C GLY A 402 23.79 -6.07 -4.03
N LEU A 403 22.88 -6.64 -4.84
CA LEU A 403 23.17 -7.85 -5.62
C LEU A 403 24.31 -7.64 -6.62
N ASN A 404 24.39 -6.47 -7.25
CA ASN A 404 25.47 -6.13 -8.18
C ASN A 404 26.82 -5.93 -7.48
N LEU A 405 26.84 -5.30 -6.31
CA LEU A 405 28.07 -5.20 -5.49
C LEU A 405 28.63 -6.60 -5.16
N ILE A 406 27.76 -7.54 -4.79
CA ILE A 406 28.16 -8.93 -4.49
C ILE A 406 28.70 -9.62 -5.75
N LYS A 407 27.99 -9.51 -6.88
CA LYS A 407 28.40 -10.13 -8.15
C LYS A 407 29.77 -9.62 -8.65
N ASN A 408 30.08 -8.36 -8.36
CA ASN A 408 31.32 -7.71 -8.76
C ASN A 408 32.47 -7.88 -7.76
N GLU A 409 32.27 -8.64 -6.67
CA GLU A 409 33.25 -8.82 -5.59
C GLU A 409 33.64 -7.49 -4.89
N GLU A 410 32.71 -6.54 -4.82
CA GLU A 410 32.92 -5.24 -4.18
C GLU A 410 32.60 -5.26 -2.66
N VAL A 411 32.12 -6.38 -2.15
CA VAL A 411 31.81 -6.59 -0.71
C VAL A 411 32.43 -7.89 -0.20
N SER A 412 32.65 -7.96 1.11
CA SER A 412 33.23 -9.16 1.74
C SER A 412 32.26 -10.35 1.71
N LYS A 413 32.79 -11.56 1.91
CA LYS A 413 31.98 -12.79 2.06
C LYS A 413 30.94 -12.66 3.18
N SER A 414 31.34 -12.11 4.34
CA SER A 414 30.46 -11.95 5.50
C SER A 414 29.34 -10.93 5.22
N ASP A 415 29.68 -9.85 4.53
CA ASP A 415 28.73 -8.81 4.13
C ASP A 415 27.71 -9.36 3.12
N ALA A 416 28.16 -10.15 2.15
CA ALA A 416 27.28 -10.81 1.19
C ALA A 416 26.30 -11.78 1.88
N ASP A 417 26.78 -12.59 2.82
CA ASP A 417 25.94 -13.51 3.59
C ASP A 417 24.88 -12.77 4.42
N ASN A 418 25.31 -11.72 5.15
CA ASN A 418 24.43 -10.86 5.93
C ASN A 418 23.36 -10.19 5.05
N PHE A 419 23.76 -9.67 3.88
CA PHE A 419 22.83 -9.06 2.92
C PHE A 419 21.75 -10.05 2.47
N TYR A 420 22.12 -11.24 1.98
CA TYR A 420 21.15 -12.25 1.54
C TYR A 420 20.19 -12.68 2.67
N SER A 421 20.69 -12.80 3.90
CA SER A 421 19.87 -13.19 5.05
C SER A 421 18.74 -12.19 5.35
N LYS A 422 18.97 -10.91 5.03
CA LYS A 422 18.05 -9.79 5.27
C LYS A 422 17.04 -9.56 4.14
N ILE A 423 17.34 -9.97 2.90
CA ILE A 423 16.46 -9.73 1.73
C ILE A 423 15.03 -10.21 2.02
N GLN A 424 14.85 -11.47 2.44
CA GLN A 424 13.52 -12.03 2.69
C GLN A 424 12.73 -11.33 3.82
N LEU A 425 13.42 -10.60 4.69
CA LEU A 425 12.81 -9.90 5.83
C LEU A 425 12.37 -8.48 5.44
N ASN A 426 13.12 -7.84 4.54
CA ASN A 426 13.00 -6.41 4.30
C ASN A 426 12.50 -6.06 2.89
N LEU A 427 12.57 -6.99 1.92
CA LEU A 427 12.10 -6.78 0.56
C LEU A 427 10.63 -6.34 0.57
N LYS A 428 10.37 -5.14 0.02
CA LYS A 428 9.08 -4.46 0.12
C LYS A 428 8.09 -4.90 -0.95
N GLU A 429 8.57 -5.23 -2.14
CA GLU A 429 7.76 -5.73 -3.24
C GLU A 429 8.43 -6.93 -3.87
N VAL A 430 7.62 -7.92 -4.27
CA VAL A 430 8.12 -9.14 -4.90
C VAL A 430 7.59 -9.21 -6.33
N SER A 431 8.48 -9.42 -7.29
CA SER A 431 8.18 -9.55 -8.70
C SER A 431 9.03 -10.66 -9.34
N SER A 432 8.61 -11.19 -10.49
CA SER A 432 9.42 -12.20 -11.22
C SER A 432 10.82 -11.68 -11.58
N PRO A 433 11.01 -10.43 -12.07
CA PRO A 433 12.35 -9.88 -12.26
C PRO A 433 13.20 -9.85 -10.98
N MET A 434 12.62 -9.57 -9.82
CA MET A 434 13.35 -9.60 -8.56
C MET A 434 13.78 -11.02 -8.18
N VAL A 435 12.91 -12.01 -8.36
CA VAL A 435 13.26 -13.44 -8.18
C VAL A 435 14.41 -13.84 -9.10
N HIS A 436 14.38 -13.41 -10.37
CA HIS A 436 15.46 -13.65 -11.32
C HIS A 436 16.76 -12.95 -10.91
N ALA A 437 16.70 -11.69 -10.46
CA ALA A 437 17.88 -10.94 -10.01
C ALA A 437 18.62 -11.67 -8.89
N ILE A 438 17.89 -12.12 -7.86
CA ILE A 438 18.45 -12.88 -6.73
C ILE A 438 18.96 -14.24 -7.24
N SER A 439 18.19 -14.94 -8.08
CA SER A 439 18.58 -16.25 -8.58
C SER A 439 19.86 -16.22 -9.43
N ASP A 440 20.02 -15.18 -10.24
CA ASP A 440 21.17 -14.99 -11.11
C ASP A 440 22.41 -14.55 -10.31
N SER A 441 22.24 -13.77 -9.23
CA SER A 441 23.33 -13.50 -8.31
C SER A 441 23.87 -14.78 -7.66
N CYS A 442 23.01 -15.74 -7.31
CA CYS A 442 23.43 -17.04 -6.78
C CYS A 442 24.25 -17.87 -7.77
N LYS A 443 24.14 -17.58 -9.08
CA LYS A 443 24.89 -18.28 -10.14
C LYS A 443 26.24 -17.62 -10.44
N SER A 444 26.51 -16.44 -9.91
CA SER A 444 27.78 -15.75 -10.11
C SER A 444 28.95 -16.50 -9.47
N GLU A 445 30.14 -16.38 -10.05
CA GLU A 445 31.35 -17.01 -9.51
C GLU A 445 31.70 -16.46 -8.11
N ALA A 446 31.43 -15.17 -7.89
CA ALA A 446 31.57 -14.50 -6.59
C ALA A 446 30.80 -15.23 -5.47
N VAL A 447 29.60 -15.74 -5.77
CA VAL A 447 28.76 -16.46 -4.81
C VAL A 447 29.05 -17.96 -4.79
N LYS A 448 29.17 -18.60 -5.97
CA LYS A 448 29.38 -20.05 -6.10
C LYS A 448 30.63 -20.55 -5.39
N LYS A 449 31.71 -19.77 -5.39
CA LYS A 449 32.98 -20.15 -4.74
C LYS A 449 32.89 -20.21 -3.21
N HIS A 450 31.78 -19.74 -2.61
CA HIS A 450 31.56 -19.71 -1.17
C HIS A 450 30.27 -20.45 -0.79
N HIS A 451 30.39 -21.69 -0.30
CA HIS A 451 29.24 -22.57 -0.04
C HIS A 451 28.19 -21.95 0.92
N GLU A 452 28.62 -21.24 1.96
CA GLU A 452 27.72 -20.55 2.91
C GLU A 452 26.92 -19.45 2.21
N VAL A 453 27.59 -18.54 1.50
CA VAL A 453 26.94 -17.44 0.77
C VAL A 453 25.99 -17.98 -0.29
N TRP A 454 26.40 -19.02 -1.03
CA TRP A 454 25.55 -19.70 -1.99
C TRP A 454 24.29 -20.29 -1.34
N SER A 455 24.44 -20.91 -0.17
CA SER A 455 23.33 -21.48 0.60
C SER A 455 22.34 -20.38 1.01
N THR A 456 22.83 -19.29 1.60
CA THR A 456 22.00 -18.16 2.03
C THR A 456 21.31 -17.49 0.84
N CYS A 457 22.00 -17.34 -0.30
CA CYS A 457 21.41 -16.81 -1.52
C CYS A 457 20.25 -17.68 -2.04
N LYS A 458 20.44 -19.01 -2.11
CA LYS A 458 19.39 -19.95 -2.52
C LYS A 458 18.18 -19.94 -1.59
N LEU A 459 18.42 -19.85 -0.28
CA LEU A 459 17.35 -19.74 0.71
C LEU A 459 16.60 -18.42 0.56
N ALA A 460 17.29 -17.30 0.34
CA ALA A 460 16.67 -16.01 0.05
C ALA A 460 15.79 -16.08 -1.22
N ALA A 461 16.31 -16.62 -2.33
CA ALA A 461 15.56 -16.79 -3.58
C ALA A 461 14.28 -17.62 -3.37
N SER A 462 14.39 -18.78 -2.70
CA SER A 462 13.25 -19.65 -2.42
C SER A 462 12.21 -19.01 -1.49
N ALA A 463 12.64 -18.30 -0.44
CA ALA A 463 11.75 -17.62 0.50
C ALA A 463 11.01 -16.44 -0.15
N VAL A 464 11.69 -15.71 -1.05
CA VAL A 464 11.06 -14.63 -1.81
C VAL A 464 10.08 -15.20 -2.84
N ALA A 465 10.46 -16.25 -3.57
CA ALA A 465 9.61 -16.86 -4.59
C ALA A 465 8.37 -17.56 -4.01
N GLY A 466 8.50 -18.27 -2.90
CA GLY A 466 7.41 -18.95 -2.18
C GLY A 466 6.62 -18.07 -1.22
N GLY A 467 6.95 -16.77 -1.12
CA GLY A 467 6.26 -15.82 -0.26
C GLY A 467 4.93 -15.31 -0.83
N LYS A 468 4.55 -14.07 -0.46
CA LYS A 468 3.26 -13.44 -0.79
C LYS A 468 2.88 -13.44 -2.29
N GLY A 469 3.87 -13.42 -3.19
CA GLY A 469 3.62 -13.41 -4.63
C GLY A 469 3.32 -14.79 -5.23
N CYS A 470 3.46 -15.87 -4.45
CA CYS A 470 3.23 -17.23 -4.91
C CYS A 470 1.73 -17.52 -4.95
N ARG A 471 1.26 -18.08 -6.07
CA ARG A 471 -0.12 -18.56 -6.22
C ARG A 471 -0.09 -20.05 -6.49
N HIS A 472 -0.39 -20.84 -5.46
CA HIS A 472 -0.33 -22.29 -5.54
C HIS A 472 -1.38 -22.88 -6.49
N ALA A 473 -0.98 -23.90 -7.23
CA ALA A 473 -1.89 -24.66 -8.07
C ALA A 473 -2.95 -25.38 -7.21
N PRO A 474 -4.23 -25.39 -7.62
CA PRO A 474 -5.30 -26.04 -6.86
C PRO A 474 -5.13 -27.57 -6.83
N ASN A 475 -4.46 -28.16 -7.83
CA ASN A 475 -4.26 -29.60 -7.98
C ASN A 475 -2.91 -29.91 -8.67
N ASP A 476 -2.58 -31.19 -8.80
CA ASP A 476 -1.29 -31.65 -9.35
C ASP A 476 -1.19 -31.59 -10.89
N GLN A 477 -2.28 -31.26 -11.59
CA GLN A 477 -2.30 -31.14 -13.07
C GLN A 477 -2.01 -29.72 -13.55
N GLU A 478 -2.19 -28.74 -12.67
CA GLU A 478 -1.96 -27.33 -12.94
C GLU A 478 -0.61 -26.87 -12.39
N ASP A 479 -0.06 -25.83 -13.01
CA ASP A 479 1.20 -25.23 -12.58
C ASP A 479 0.96 -24.08 -11.60
N ASP A 480 1.88 -23.90 -10.66
CA ASP A 480 1.89 -22.73 -9.80
C ASP A 480 2.09 -21.44 -10.64
N HIS A 481 1.58 -20.32 -10.13
CA HIS A 481 1.60 -19.02 -10.79
C HIS A 481 2.24 -17.93 -9.93
N GLY A 482 2.46 -16.76 -10.52
CA GLY A 482 3.09 -15.63 -9.82
C GLY A 482 4.58 -15.88 -9.60
N THR A 483 5.08 -15.60 -8.40
CA THR A 483 6.52 -15.63 -8.12
C THR A 483 7.10 -17.04 -8.02
N CYS A 484 6.27 -18.05 -7.75
CA CYS A 484 6.65 -19.46 -7.69
C CYS A 484 6.32 -20.25 -8.96
N SER A 485 6.10 -19.57 -10.09
CA SER A 485 5.89 -20.25 -11.37
C SER A 485 7.05 -21.20 -11.72
N PRO A 486 6.80 -22.28 -12.48
CA PRO A 486 7.86 -23.20 -12.90
C PRO A 486 9.04 -22.49 -13.56
N ASP A 487 8.76 -21.47 -14.37
CA ASP A 487 9.77 -20.64 -15.02
C ASP A 487 10.68 -20.01 -13.96
N ASN A 488 10.12 -19.23 -13.03
CA ASN A 488 10.89 -18.55 -11.98
C ASN A 488 11.67 -19.55 -11.09
N VAL A 489 11.02 -20.64 -10.68
CA VAL A 489 11.62 -21.64 -9.77
C VAL A 489 12.80 -22.35 -10.42
N SER A 490 12.73 -22.61 -11.74
CA SER A 490 13.81 -23.26 -12.49
C SER A 490 15.13 -22.47 -12.47
N HIS A 491 15.10 -21.15 -12.23
CA HIS A 491 16.30 -20.35 -12.14
C HIS A 491 17.17 -20.68 -10.92
N PHE A 492 16.58 -21.18 -9.83
CA PHE A 492 17.34 -21.43 -8.61
C PHE A 492 17.19 -22.83 -8.03
N PHE A 493 16.14 -23.57 -8.37
CA PHE A 493 15.81 -24.87 -7.81
C PHE A 493 15.98 -25.99 -8.84
N ASN A 494 16.54 -27.14 -8.43
CA ASN A 494 16.71 -28.30 -9.29
C ASN A 494 15.93 -29.52 -8.77
N TYR A 495 14.78 -29.80 -9.40
CA TYR A 495 13.92 -30.95 -9.06
C TYR A 495 14.52 -32.32 -9.41
N SER A 496 15.63 -32.34 -10.13
CA SER A 496 16.29 -33.59 -10.56
C SER A 496 17.16 -34.20 -9.47
N VAL A 497 17.43 -33.48 -8.38
CA VAL A 497 18.22 -34.00 -7.26
C VAL A 497 17.44 -35.10 -6.53
N THR A 498 18.06 -36.25 -6.30
CA THR A 498 17.43 -37.43 -5.72
C THR A 498 18.19 -37.94 -4.48
N PRO A 499 17.54 -38.75 -3.62
CA PRO A 499 18.21 -39.44 -2.53
C PRO A 499 19.41 -40.31 -2.93
N SER A 500 19.45 -40.75 -4.18
CA SER A 500 20.53 -41.59 -4.73
C SER A 500 21.74 -40.79 -5.19
N ASP A 501 21.68 -39.46 -5.14
CA ASP A 501 22.82 -38.60 -5.47
C ASP A 501 23.83 -38.65 -4.32
N THR A 502 24.87 -39.47 -4.48
CA THR A 502 25.90 -39.76 -3.45
C THR A 502 27.25 -39.10 -3.71
N HIS A 503 27.32 -38.08 -4.57
CA HIS A 503 28.57 -37.33 -4.75
C HIS A 503 28.90 -36.61 -3.42
N GLU A 504 29.92 -37.12 -2.71
CA GLU A 504 30.30 -36.66 -1.35
C GLU A 504 30.53 -35.15 -1.25
N ASP A 505 30.91 -34.50 -2.35
CA ASP A 505 31.16 -33.06 -2.43
C ASP A 505 29.89 -32.17 -2.42
N ARG A 506 28.67 -32.74 -2.42
CA ARG A 506 27.41 -31.97 -2.59
C ARG A 506 26.34 -32.20 -1.50
N ASP A 507 26.73 -32.76 -0.34
CA ASP A 507 25.80 -33.03 0.77
C ASP A 507 25.11 -31.75 1.30
N TYR A 508 25.85 -30.63 1.34
CA TYR A 508 25.29 -29.33 1.72
C TYR A 508 24.24 -28.82 0.71
N GLU A 509 24.44 -29.07 -0.59
CA GLU A 509 23.51 -28.63 -1.63
C GLU A 509 22.16 -29.35 -1.50
N ILE A 510 22.18 -30.66 -1.23
CA ILE A 510 20.95 -31.44 -0.99
C ILE A 510 20.18 -30.83 0.18
N THR A 511 20.86 -30.54 1.28
CA THR A 511 20.22 -29.91 2.46
C THR A 511 19.62 -28.54 2.12
N VAL A 512 20.30 -27.73 1.31
CA VAL A 512 19.78 -26.44 0.83
C VAL A 512 18.55 -26.61 -0.04
N TYR A 513 18.56 -27.56 -0.99
CA TYR A 513 17.39 -27.84 -1.82
C TYR A 513 16.20 -28.36 -1.01
N LEU A 514 16.43 -29.20 0.01
CA LEU A 514 15.35 -29.62 0.90
C LEU A 514 14.72 -28.45 1.64
N ARG A 515 15.52 -27.54 2.18
CA ARG A 515 15.01 -26.32 2.85
C ARG A 515 14.33 -25.36 1.88
N ALA A 516 14.89 -25.17 0.68
CA ALA A 516 14.30 -24.34 -0.36
C ALA A 516 12.95 -24.92 -0.83
N ALA A 517 12.78 -26.24 -0.89
CA ALA A 517 11.50 -26.87 -1.18
C ALA A 517 10.46 -26.57 -0.08
N GLY A 518 10.88 -26.55 1.19
CA GLY A 518 10.03 -26.12 2.30
C GLY A 518 9.57 -24.66 2.15
N ASN A 519 10.48 -23.74 1.81
CA ASN A 519 10.15 -22.34 1.55
C ASN A 519 9.21 -22.14 0.36
N LEU A 520 9.31 -22.99 -0.67
CA LEU A 520 8.48 -22.93 -1.86
C LEU A 520 7.05 -23.40 -1.60
N ALA A 521 6.88 -24.43 -0.78
CA ALA A 521 5.59 -25.06 -0.45
C ALA A 521 4.70 -25.44 -1.65
N THR A 522 5.25 -25.49 -2.87
CA THR A 522 4.52 -25.89 -4.07
C THR A 522 4.25 -27.39 -4.07
N ARG A 523 3.22 -27.84 -4.79
CA ARG A 523 2.90 -29.26 -4.94
C ARG A 523 4.10 -30.06 -5.47
N LYS A 524 4.81 -29.52 -6.46
CA LYS A 524 6.05 -30.12 -6.99
C LYS A 524 7.16 -30.19 -5.95
N ALA A 525 7.30 -29.17 -5.10
CA ALA A 525 8.26 -29.17 -3.99
C ALA A 525 7.89 -30.21 -2.91
N ILE A 526 6.60 -30.39 -2.61
CA ILE A 526 6.13 -31.43 -1.68
C ILE A 526 6.45 -32.83 -2.23
N HIS A 527 6.16 -33.09 -3.51
CA HIS A 527 6.52 -34.35 -4.17
C HIS A 527 8.03 -34.59 -4.20
N TYR A 528 8.82 -33.52 -4.33
CA TYR A 528 10.28 -33.59 -4.20
C TYR A 528 10.71 -34.03 -2.80
N LEU A 529 10.14 -33.42 -1.74
CA LEU A 529 10.42 -33.77 -0.34
C LEU A 529 10.02 -35.22 -0.03
N GLU A 530 8.89 -35.69 -0.55
CA GLU A 530 8.38 -37.05 -0.33
C GLU A 530 9.41 -38.12 -0.72
N ARG A 531 10.18 -37.90 -1.80
CA ARG A 531 11.22 -38.83 -2.26
C ARG A 531 12.28 -39.09 -1.19
N PHE A 532 12.65 -38.06 -0.42
CA PHE A 532 13.63 -38.15 0.66
C PHE A 532 13.03 -38.71 1.96
N ILE A 533 11.72 -38.50 2.17
CA ILE A 533 10.98 -39.01 3.33
C ILE A 533 10.62 -40.48 3.16
N CYS A 534 10.44 -40.95 1.93
CA CYS A 534 10.00 -42.32 1.66
C CYS A 534 11.01 -43.35 2.21
N PRO A 535 10.56 -44.37 2.97
CA PRO A 535 11.45 -45.43 3.47
C PRO A 535 12.21 -46.15 2.36
N LYS A 536 11.63 -46.23 1.16
CA LYS A 536 12.23 -46.87 -0.02
C LYS A 536 13.33 -46.03 -0.69
N GLY A 537 13.43 -44.73 -0.38
CA GLY A 537 14.33 -43.80 -1.05
C GLY A 537 15.80 -43.90 -0.65
N HIS A 538 16.17 -44.73 0.34
CA HIS A 538 17.56 -44.87 0.82
C HIS A 538 18.32 -43.54 1.14
N ALA A 539 17.59 -42.46 1.46
CA ALA A 539 18.19 -41.19 1.88
C ALA A 539 18.95 -41.31 3.21
N LYS A 540 20.05 -40.56 3.36
CA LYS A 540 20.77 -40.37 4.65
C LYS A 540 19.83 -39.82 5.72
N GLU A 541 20.07 -40.17 6.98
CA GLU A 541 19.20 -39.81 8.10
C GLU A 541 18.98 -38.29 8.25
N HIS A 542 20.05 -37.49 8.14
CA HIS A 542 19.96 -36.03 8.25
C HIS A 542 19.22 -35.39 7.07
N HIS A 543 19.32 -35.96 5.86
CA HIS A 543 18.52 -35.52 4.71
C HIS A 543 17.04 -35.84 4.92
N ARG A 544 16.72 -37.03 5.42
CA ARG A 544 15.34 -37.41 5.76
C ARG A 544 14.75 -36.48 6.83
N MET A 545 15.53 -36.17 7.87
CA MET A 545 15.11 -35.24 8.92
C MET A 545 14.90 -33.82 8.38
N SER A 546 15.81 -33.35 7.51
CA SER A 546 15.69 -32.05 6.86
C SER A 546 14.45 -31.97 5.96
N ALA A 547 14.13 -33.05 5.24
CA ALA A 547 12.93 -33.14 4.41
C ALA A 547 11.64 -33.12 5.25
N LEU A 548 11.61 -33.84 6.38
CA LEU A 548 10.50 -33.81 7.33
C LEU A 548 10.30 -32.42 7.94
N TRP A 549 11.39 -31.75 8.31
CA TRP A 549 11.34 -30.38 8.83
C TRP A 549 10.84 -29.39 7.78
N ALA A 550 11.32 -29.51 6.54
CA ALA A 550 10.88 -28.68 5.42
C ALA A 550 9.38 -28.88 5.11
N LEU A 551 8.90 -30.13 5.18
CA LEU A 551 7.46 -30.42 5.01
C LEU A 551 6.60 -29.75 6.10
N LYS A 552 7.08 -29.73 7.35
CA LYS A 552 6.40 -29.02 8.43
C LYS A 552 6.33 -27.51 8.17
N GLN A 553 7.41 -26.92 7.65
CA GLN A 553 7.43 -25.49 7.26
C GLN A 553 6.53 -25.19 6.06
N ALA A 554 6.32 -26.14 5.16
CA ALA A 554 5.40 -25.97 4.02
C ALA A 554 3.91 -26.10 4.41
N SER A 555 3.61 -26.58 5.62
CA SER A 555 2.23 -26.74 6.12
C SER A 555 1.70 -25.55 6.92
N THR A 556 2.56 -24.54 7.12
CA THR A 556 2.28 -23.23 7.72
C THR A 556 2.26 -22.20 6.61
#